data_AF-A0A1Y3B5I4-F1
#
_entry.id   AF-A0A1Y3B5I4-F1
#
_cell.length_a   1.000
_cell.length_b   1.000
_cell.length_c   1.000
_cell.angle_alpha   90.00
_cell.angle_beta   90.00
_cell.angle_gamma   90.00
#
_symmetry.space_group_name_H-M   'P 1'
#
loop_
_entity.id
_entity.type
_entity.pdbx_description
1 polymer ?
#
loop_
_entity_poly.entity_id
_entity_poly.type
_entity_poly.pdbx_seq_one_letter_code
_entity_poly.pdbx_strand_id
1 'polypeptide(L)'
;MLNKYHEDCDFEWINVNNLPDVIAYDEQVCGFNRTQFIQYSIGESSSVGMMARDIRNGKVMGYGIFRRSNLFYTIIPQPLYATSVEIAEVLLYNALQKFAGFDKVFMECWDINTDAITLATNKLGLDIVKTMNIMFTEYDIGANFGNIICNSPSQFYPF
;
A
#
# COMPACT_ATOMS: atom_id res chain seq x y z
N MET A 1 -5.96 7.41 18.64
CA MET A 1 -5.60 8.84 18.51
C MET A 1 -4.99 8.98 17.13
N LEU A 2 -5.57 9.79 16.23
CA LEU A 2 -5.03 10.01 14.89
C LEU A 2 -3.63 10.64 15.01
N ASN A 3 -2.63 10.04 14.37
CA ASN A 3 -1.25 10.53 14.43
C ASN A 3 -1.17 11.86 13.66
N LYS A 4 -0.78 12.92 14.36
CA LYS A 4 -1.01 14.33 13.98
C LYS A 4 0.01 14.88 12.96
N TYR A 5 0.61 14.03 12.13
CA TYR A 5 1.83 14.36 11.37
C TYR A 5 1.67 14.61 9.86
N HIS A 6 0.44 14.71 9.33
CA HIS A 6 0.20 15.21 7.96
C HIS A 6 -0.90 16.25 7.95
N GLU A 7 -0.60 17.46 8.43
CA GLU A 7 -1.54 18.59 8.44
C GLU A 7 -2.05 18.98 7.04
N ASP A 8 -1.42 18.46 5.98
CA ASP A 8 -1.76 18.72 4.58
C ASP A 8 -2.49 17.55 3.88
N CYS A 9 -2.84 16.48 4.59
CA CYS A 9 -3.58 15.36 3.99
C CYS A 9 -4.83 14.97 4.76
N ASP A 10 -5.93 14.80 4.03
CA ASP A 10 -7.13 14.11 4.49
C ASP A 10 -7.00 12.60 4.22
N PHE A 11 -7.60 11.81 5.11
CA PHE A 11 -7.50 10.36 5.11
C PHE A 11 -8.91 9.75 5.07
N GLU A 12 -9.18 8.95 4.05
CA GLU A 12 -10.53 8.47 3.75
C GLU A 12 -10.54 6.97 3.43
N TRP A 13 -11.63 6.29 3.81
CA TRP A 13 -11.89 4.93 3.34
C TRP A 13 -12.28 4.94 1.87
N ILE A 14 -11.71 4.00 1.11
CA ILE A 14 -12.02 3.88 -0.31
C ILE A 14 -13.45 3.35 -0.47
N ASN A 15 -14.21 4.01 -1.34
CA ASN A 15 -15.59 3.68 -1.69
C ASN A 15 -15.83 4.02 -3.17
N VAL A 16 -17.05 3.78 -3.64
CA VAL A 16 -17.43 3.99 -5.05
C VAL A 16 -17.14 5.40 -5.58
N ASN A 17 -17.18 6.44 -4.73
CA ASN A 17 -17.01 7.82 -5.17
C ASN A 17 -15.55 8.22 -5.37
N ASN A 18 -14.62 7.68 -4.56
CA ASN A 18 -13.20 8.03 -4.62
C ASN A 18 -12.33 6.95 -5.28
N LEU A 19 -12.91 5.78 -5.59
CA LEU A 19 -12.23 4.68 -6.28
C LEU A 19 -11.60 5.08 -7.63
N PRO A 20 -12.22 5.91 -8.50
CA PRO A 20 -11.59 6.33 -9.76
C PRO A 20 -10.24 7.05 -9.55
N ASP A 21 -10.14 7.89 -8.52
CA ASP A 21 -8.90 8.61 -8.21
C ASP A 21 -7.79 7.66 -7.74
N VAL A 22 -8.16 6.63 -6.97
CA VAL A 22 -7.24 5.59 -6.52
C VAL A 22 -6.71 4.77 -7.70
N ILE A 23 -7.59 4.39 -8.63
CA ILE A 23 -7.20 3.65 -9.84
C ILE A 23 -6.22 4.48 -10.67
N ALA A 24 -6.51 5.77 -10.88
CA ALA A 24 -5.63 6.66 -11.62
C ALA A 24 -4.25 6.82 -10.95
N TYR A 25 -4.23 6.96 -9.62
CA TYR A 25 -2.99 7.02 -8.86
C TYR A 25 -2.22 5.68 -8.90
N ASP A 26 -2.92 4.55 -8.79
CA ASP A 26 -2.32 3.22 -8.90
C ASP A 26 -1.60 3.05 -10.23
N GLU A 27 -2.27 3.35 -11.33
CA GLU A 27 -1.72 3.25 -12.68
C GLU A 27 -0.49 4.16 -12.85
N GLN A 28 -0.52 5.37 -12.29
CA GLN A 28 0.63 6.28 -12.27
C GLN A 28 1.84 5.68 -11.52
N VAL A 29 1.62 4.98 -10.40
CA VAL A 29 2.70 4.43 -9.58
C VAL A 29 3.23 3.11 -10.13
N CYS A 30 2.35 2.17 -10.47
CA CYS A 30 2.77 0.84 -10.90
C CYS A 30 3.05 0.72 -12.40
N GLY A 31 2.57 1.68 -13.22
CA GLY A 31 2.77 1.68 -14.67
C GLY A 31 1.81 0.77 -15.45
N PHE A 32 0.78 0.20 -14.81
CA PHE A 32 -0.18 -0.70 -15.44
C PHE A 32 -1.62 -0.35 -15.08
N ASN A 33 -2.56 -0.56 -16.00
CA ASN A 33 -3.96 -0.49 -15.68
C ASN A 33 -4.40 -1.73 -14.88
N ARG A 34 -4.53 -1.56 -13.56
CA ARG A 34 -4.96 -2.63 -12.64
C ARG A 34 -6.35 -2.39 -12.06
N THR A 35 -7.23 -1.74 -12.82
CA THR A 35 -8.60 -1.39 -12.41
C THR A 35 -9.34 -2.57 -11.76
N GLN A 36 -9.37 -3.73 -12.42
CA GLN A 36 -10.07 -4.91 -11.94
C GLN A 36 -9.47 -5.43 -10.63
N PHE A 37 -8.14 -5.45 -10.51
CA PHE A 37 -7.45 -5.89 -9.31
C PHE A 37 -7.83 -5.00 -8.11
N ILE A 38 -7.84 -3.68 -8.28
CA ILE A 38 -8.21 -2.73 -7.21
C ILE A 38 -9.69 -2.90 -6.83
N GLN A 39 -10.59 -2.99 -7.82
CA GLN A 39 -12.02 -3.19 -7.61
C GLN A 39 -12.31 -4.46 -6.82
N TYR A 40 -11.74 -5.60 -7.22
CA TYR A 40 -11.94 -6.87 -6.52
C TYR A 40 -11.28 -6.86 -5.14
N SER A 41 -10.08 -6.30 -5.02
CA SER A 41 -9.34 -6.30 -3.78
C SER A 41 -10.03 -5.50 -2.68
N ILE A 42 -10.68 -4.37 -2.99
CA ILE A 42 -11.45 -3.58 -2.01
C ILE A 42 -12.82 -4.22 -1.73
N GLY A 43 -13.38 -4.95 -2.70
CA GLY A 43 -14.65 -5.66 -2.55
C GLY A 43 -14.59 -6.89 -1.64
N GLU A 44 -13.39 -7.36 -1.29
CA GLU A 44 -13.23 -8.49 -0.40
C GLU A 44 -13.57 -8.15 1.05
N SER A 45 -14.41 -8.98 1.68
CA SER A 45 -14.79 -8.84 3.10
C SER A 45 -13.62 -8.94 4.08
N SER A 46 -12.49 -9.50 3.65
CA SER A 46 -11.23 -9.61 4.41
C SER A 46 -10.30 -8.41 4.22
N SER A 47 -10.73 -7.40 3.48
CA SER A 47 -9.90 -6.26 3.12
C SER A 47 -10.50 -4.93 3.61
N VAL A 48 -9.64 -3.93 3.75
CA VAL A 48 -10.05 -2.53 3.82
C VAL A 48 -9.13 -1.71 2.92
N GLY A 49 -9.72 -0.76 2.19
CA GLY A 49 -8.99 0.20 1.36
C GLY A 49 -9.01 1.58 2.00
N MET A 50 -7.88 2.27 2.01
CA MET A 50 -7.76 3.63 2.54
C MET A 50 -6.88 4.48 1.63
N MET A 51 -7.19 5.75 1.49
CA MET A 51 -6.43 6.71 0.71
C MET A 51 -6.10 7.98 1.49
N ALA A 52 -5.06 8.67 1.04
CA ALA A 52 -4.65 9.99 1.50
C ALA A 52 -4.77 10.99 0.34
N ARG A 53 -5.30 12.17 0.63
CA ARG A 53 -5.53 13.24 -0.34
C ARG A 53 -4.96 14.55 0.17
N ASP A 54 -4.22 15.26 -0.67
CA ASP A 54 -3.74 16.62 -0.38
C ASP A 54 -4.93 17.57 -0.22
N ILE A 55 -5.03 18.25 0.92
CA ILE A 55 -6.17 19.14 1.23
C ILE A 55 -6.22 20.40 0.36
N ARG A 56 -5.10 20.79 -0.25
CA ARG A 56 -4.95 22.05 -1.00
C ARG A 56 -5.33 21.87 -2.45
N ASN A 57 -4.96 20.74 -3.05
CA ASN A 57 -5.15 20.47 -4.48
C ASN A 57 -6.00 19.23 -4.79
N GLY A 58 -6.39 18.45 -3.77
CA GLY A 58 -7.24 17.27 -3.93
C GLY A 58 -6.55 16.07 -4.57
N LYS A 59 -5.22 16.10 -4.77
CA LYS A 59 -4.47 15.01 -5.39
C LYS A 59 -4.30 13.84 -4.42
N VAL A 60 -4.38 12.62 -4.94
CA VAL A 60 -4.03 11.41 -4.17
C VAL A 60 -2.54 11.41 -3.86
N MET A 61 -2.21 11.31 -2.58
CA MET A 61 -0.83 11.29 -2.07
C MET A 61 -0.42 9.90 -1.60
N GLY A 62 -1.37 8.97 -1.50
CA GLY A 62 -1.12 7.59 -1.21
C GLY A 62 -2.42 6.81 -1.06
N TYR A 63 -2.32 5.50 -1.14
CA TYR A 63 -3.39 4.60 -0.77
C TYR A 63 -2.82 3.23 -0.39
N GLY A 64 -3.60 2.46 0.34
CA GLY A 64 -3.29 1.07 0.61
C GLY A 64 -4.54 0.21 0.62
N ILE A 65 -4.37 -1.04 0.23
CA ILE A 65 -5.33 -2.12 0.47
C ILE A 65 -4.72 -3.04 1.49
N PHE A 66 -5.41 -3.25 2.59
CA PHE A 66 -4.92 -4.04 3.71
C PHE A 66 -5.81 -5.26 3.85
N ARG A 67 -5.21 -6.43 4.01
CA ARG A 67 -5.94 -7.69 4.04
C ARG A 67 -5.55 -8.49 5.27
N ARG A 68 -6.52 -9.12 5.90
CA ARG A 68 -6.23 -10.14 6.90
C ARG A 68 -5.82 -11.45 6.22
N SER A 69 -4.79 -12.09 6.74
CA SER A 69 -4.35 -13.41 6.35
C SER A 69 -4.44 -14.34 7.55
N ASN A 70 -5.17 -15.44 7.39
CA ASN A 70 -5.28 -16.47 8.42
C ASN A 70 -3.92 -17.15 8.68
N LEU A 71 -2.96 -17.01 7.77
CA LEU A 71 -1.60 -17.45 8.00
C LEU A 71 -0.94 -16.53 9.03
N PHE A 72 -0.68 -17.09 10.21
CA PHE A 72 -0.05 -16.41 11.36
C PHE A 72 -0.80 -15.18 11.92
N TYR A 73 -2.10 -15.02 11.65
CA TYR A 73 -2.90 -13.86 12.09
C TYR A 73 -2.26 -12.52 11.67
N THR A 74 -1.84 -12.46 10.40
CA THR A 74 -1.10 -11.31 9.84
C THR A 74 -2.01 -10.38 9.05
N ILE A 75 -1.66 -9.10 9.03
CA ILE A 75 -2.20 -8.09 8.14
C ILE A 75 -1.17 -7.81 7.06
N ILE A 76 -1.60 -7.81 5.81
CA ILE A 76 -0.74 -7.68 4.64
C ILE A 76 -1.20 -6.44 3.85
N PRO A 77 -0.37 -5.38 3.76
CA PRO A 77 -0.62 -4.24 2.88
C PRO A 77 -0.27 -4.62 1.43
N GLN A 78 -1.26 -4.78 0.56
CA GLN A 78 -1.09 -5.23 -0.82
C GLN A 78 -2.08 -4.56 -1.77
N PRO A 79 -1.71 -3.45 -2.43
CA PRO A 79 -0.47 -2.67 -2.25
C PRO A 79 -0.54 -1.66 -1.10
N LEU A 80 0.60 -1.06 -0.77
CA LEU A 80 0.68 0.22 -0.04
C LEU A 80 1.58 1.17 -0.81
N TYR A 81 0.99 2.21 -1.41
CA TYR A 81 1.69 3.24 -2.19
C TYR A 81 1.54 4.60 -1.55
N ALA A 82 2.59 5.39 -1.48
CA ALA A 82 2.55 6.73 -0.89
C ALA A 82 3.70 7.60 -1.40
N THR A 83 3.53 8.91 -1.40
CA THR A 83 4.58 9.87 -1.74
C THR A 83 5.58 10.10 -0.60
N SER A 84 5.30 9.60 0.61
CA SER A 84 6.25 9.62 1.73
C SER A 84 6.00 8.47 2.71
N VAL A 85 7.03 8.17 3.52
CA VAL A 85 7.00 7.15 4.58
C VAL A 85 5.89 7.44 5.58
N GLU A 86 5.74 8.69 5.97
CA GLU A 86 4.83 9.07 7.03
C GLU A 86 3.36 8.98 6.57
N ILE A 87 3.06 9.26 5.30
CA ILE A 87 1.71 9.01 4.75
C ILE A 87 1.41 7.52 4.77
N ALA A 88 2.36 6.67 4.35
CA ALA A 88 2.20 5.22 4.37
C ALA A 88 2.00 4.69 5.80
N GLU A 89 2.74 5.24 6.77
CA GLU A 89 2.61 4.94 8.19
C GLU A 89 1.20 5.24 8.70
N VAL A 90 0.65 6.42 8.40
CA VAL A 90 -0.71 6.80 8.84
C VAL A 90 -1.78 5.93 8.17
N LEU A 91 -1.64 5.62 6.88
CA LEU A 91 -2.54 4.70 6.18
C LEU A 91 -2.55 3.33 6.86
N LEU A 92 -1.36 2.77 7.13
CA LEU A 92 -1.21 1.47 7.78
C LEU A 92 -1.86 1.49 9.18
N TYR A 93 -1.45 2.40 10.06
CA TYR A 93 -1.95 2.41 11.45
C TYR A 93 -3.47 2.54 11.54
N ASN A 94 -4.08 3.37 10.69
CA ASN A 94 -5.53 3.51 10.63
C ASN A 94 -6.20 2.23 10.13
N ALA A 95 -5.65 1.58 9.12
CA ALA A 95 -6.16 0.31 8.62
C ALA A 95 -6.06 -0.82 9.66
N LEU A 96 -4.95 -0.90 10.41
CA LEU A 96 -4.78 -1.91 11.47
C LEU A 96 -5.91 -1.88 12.51
N GLN A 97 -6.48 -0.70 12.79
CA GLN A 97 -7.61 -0.57 13.74
C GLN A 97 -8.88 -1.31 13.29
N LYS A 98 -8.99 -1.71 12.02
CA LYS A 98 -10.14 -2.46 11.48
C LYS A 98 -10.01 -3.97 11.65
N PHE A 99 -8.83 -4.48 12.02
CA PHE A 99 -8.54 -5.90 12.06
C PHE A 99 -8.42 -6.41 13.51
N ALA A 100 -9.56 -6.51 14.20
CA ALA A 100 -9.58 -7.08 15.54
C ALA A 100 -9.07 -8.53 15.56
N GLY A 101 -8.16 -8.84 16.49
CA GLY A 101 -7.57 -10.18 16.65
C GLY A 101 -6.40 -10.50 15.71
N PHE A 102 -5.91 -9.52 14.95
CA PHE A 102 -4.71 -9.61 14.14
C PHE A 102 -3.68 -8.62 14.68
N ASP A 103 -2.52 -9.10 15.12
CA ASP A 103 -1.50 -8.31 15.82
C ASP A 103 -0.14 -8.31 15.11
N LYS A 104 -0.04 -8.98 13.95
CA LYS A 104 1.18 -9.04 13.15
C LYS A 104 0.99 -8.37 11.81
N VAL A 105 2.07 -7.79 11.29
CA VAL A 105 2.13 -7.22 9.95
C VAL A 105 3.19 -7.96 9.15
N PHE A 106 2.88 -8.27 7.89
CA PHE A 106 3.85 -8.81 6.94
C PHE A 106 3.92 -7.86 5.74
N MET A 107 5.14 -7.46 5.37
CA MET A 107 5.39 -6.52 4.28
C MET A 107 6.35 -7.10 3.26
N GLU A 108 6.07 -6.84 2.00
CA GLU A 108 6.95 -7.11 0.87
C GLU A 108 7.47 -5.78 0.33
N CYS A 109 8.71 -5.45 0.69
CA CYS A 109 9.37 -4.21 0.27
C CYS A 109 10.37 -4.49 -0.86
N TRP A 110 10.45 -3.58 -1.82
CA TRP A 110 11.57 -3.55 -2.75
C TRP A 110 12.77 -2.89 -2.07
N ASP A 111 13.93 -3.54 -2.11
CA ASP A 111 15.16 -3.05 -1.47
C ASP A 111 15.69 -1.75 -2.10
N ILE A 112 15.37 -1.49 -3.38
CA ILE A 112 15.62 -0.21 -4.04
C ILE A 112 14.88 0.97 -3.38
N ASN A 113 13.77 0.71 -2.69
CA ASN A 113 13.05 1.74 -1.95
C ASN A 113 13.49 1.74 -0.48
N THR A 114 14.51 2.54 -0.17
CA THR A 114 15.05 2.68 1.19
C THR A 114 14.02 3.22 2.19
N ASP A 115 13.03 3.98 1.73
CA ASP A 115 11.95 4.52 2.55
C ASP A 115 11.00 3.42 3.00
N ALA A 116 10.70 2.45 2.12
CA ALA A 116 9.95 1.25 2.45
C ALA A 116 10.65 0.40 3.51
N ILE A 117 11.97 0.22 3.37
CA ILE A 117 12.79 -0.49 4.36
C ILE A 117 12.79 0.27 5.69
N THR A 118 12.95 1.59 5.67
CA THR A 118 12.94 2.44 6.87
C THR A 118 11.61 2.35 7.62
N LEU A 119 10.48 2.36 6.91
CA LEU A 119 9.16 2.14 7.52
C LEU A 119 9.12 0.78 8.22
N ALA A 120 9.48 -0.29 7.50
CA ALA A 120 9.41 -1.65 8.02
C ALA A 120 10.29 -1.85 9.26
N THR A 121 11.56 -1.47 9.21
CA THR A 121 12.52 -1.76 10.28
C THR A 121 12.45 -0.75 11.42
N ASN A 122 12.48 0.55 11.10
CA ASN A 122 12.72 1.58 12.12
C ASN A 122 11.43 2.07 12.76
N LYS A 123 10.32 2.08 12.01
CA LYS A 123 9.03 2.56 12.51
C LYS A 123 8.11 1.43 12.98
N LEU A 124 8.14 0.29 12.30
CA LEU A 124 7.29 -0.86 12.63
C LEU A 124 8.02 -1.96 13.41
N GLY A 125 9.36 -1.94 13.47
CA GLY A 125 10.14 -2.94 14.20
C GLY A 125 10.09 -4.34 13.56
N LEU A 126 9.88 -4.44 12.25
CA LEU A 126 9.81 -5.71 11.54
C LEU A 126 11.21 -6.25 11.24
N ASP A 127 11.37 -7.56 11.39
CA ASP A 127 12.57 -8.29 11.00
C ASP A 127 12.49 -8.75 9.53
N ILE A 128 13.64 -8.73 8.85
CA ILE A 128 13.76 -9.32 7.51
C ILE A 128 13.78 -10.84 7.65
N VAL A 129 12.70 -11.50 7.21
CA VAL A 129 12.58 -12.97 7.28
C VAL A 129 12.95 -13.68 5.98
N LYS A 130 12.94 -12.97 4.85
CA LYS A 130 13.24 -13.53 3.52
C LYS A 130 13.62 -12.41 2.55
N THR A 131 14.66 -12.66 1.75
CA THR A 131 14.98 -11.86 0.56
C THR A 131 14.72 -12.71 -0.68
N MET A 132 14.09 -12.11 -1.69
CA MET A 132 13.84 -12.77 -2.97
C MET A 132 14.32 -11.88 -4.09
N ASN A 133 15.04 -12.46 -5.06
CA ASN A 133 15.32 -11.78 -6.30
C ASN A 133 14.07 -11.91 -7.18
N ILE A 134 13.42 -10.80 -7.49
CA ILE A 134 12.31 -10.79 -8.45
C ILE A 134 12.92 -10.61 -9.85
N MET A 135 12.60 -11.53 -10.76
CA MET A 135 13.17 -11.58 -12.12
C MET A 135 12.51 -10.55 -13.05
N PHE A 136 13.34 -10.01 -13.93
CA PHE A 136 13.06 -8.94 -14.88
C PHE A 136 12.14 -9.39 -16.04
N THR A 137 11.34 -8.45 -16.53
CA THR A 137 10.79 -8.43 -17.88
C THR A 137 11.88 -8.07 -18.89
N GLU A 138 11.69 -8.34 -20.19
CA GLU A 138 12.62 -7.90 -21.25
C GLU A 138 12.75 -6.37 -21.37
N TYR A 139 11.84 -5.62 -20.72
CA TYR A 139 11.76 -4.17 -20.73
C TYR A 139 11.70 -3.59 -19.33
N ASP A 140 12.18 -2.36 -19.16
CA ASP A 140 12.04 -1.62 -17.91
C ASP A 140 10.56 -1.34 -17.60
N ILE A 141 10.15 -1.68 -16.38
CA ILE A 141 8.84 -1.31 -15.87
C ILE A 141 8.91 0.19 -15.51
N GLY A 142 8.05 1.00 -16.12
CA GLY A 142 7.92 2.43 -15.84
C GLY A 142 7.30 2.76 -14.47
N ALA A 143 7.48 1.87 -13.48
CA ALA A 143 6.94 2.04 -12.15
C ALA A 143 7.73 3.09 -11.37
N ASN A 144 7.03 3.90 -10.59
CA ASN A 144 7.64 4.80 -9.63
C ASN A 144 7.95 4.03 -8.33
N PHE A 145 9.07 3.32 -8.31
CA PHE A 145 9.51 2.52 -7.17
C PHE A 145 9.64 3.34 -5.87
N GLY A 146 9.92 4.64 -5.94
CA GLY A 146 9.98 5.51 -4.77
C GLY A 146 8.63 5.61 -4.04
N ASN A 147 7.52 5.50 -4.77
CA ASN A 147 6.18 5.52 -4.19
C ASN A 147 5.66 4.13 -3.77
N ILE A 148 6.39 3.05 -4.07
CA ILE A 148 5.99 1.67 -3.77
C ILE A 148 6.55 1.28 -2.40
N ILE A 149 5.72 1.40 -1.35
CA ILE A 149 6.12 1.05 0.02
C ILE A 149 5.94 -0.44 0.31
N CYS A 150 4.79 -0.99 -0.09
CA CYS A 150 4.57 -2.43 -0.06
C CYS A 150 4.01 -2.87 -1.41
N ASN A 151 4.60 -3.93 -1.95
CA ASN A 151 4.26 -4.43 -3.26
C ASN A 151 2.82 -4.97 -3.31
N SER A 152 2.23 -5.00 -4.50
CA SER A 152 1.06 -5.85 -4.78
C SER A 152 1.59 -7.20 -5.26
N PRO A 153 0.97 -8.34 -4.91
CA PRO A 153 1.41 -9.62 -5.41
C PRO A 153 1.18 -9.68 -6.92
N SER A 154 2.25 -9.69 -7.70
CA SER A 154 2.22 -10.10 -9.11
C SER A 154 2.90 -11.46 -9.20
N GLN A 155 2.26 -12.51 -8.69
CA GLN A 155 2.73 -13.88 -8.96
C GLN A 155 2.41 -14.34 -10.39
N PHE A 156 1.53 -13.61 -11.08
CA PHE A 156 1.17 -13.86 -12.46
C PHE A 156 1.38 -12.58 -13.26
N TYR A 157 2.37 -12.62 -14.15
CA TYR A 157 2.54 -11.65 -15.23
C TYR A 157 1.88 -12.20 -16.50
N PRO A 158 1.25 -11.36 -17.33
CA PRO A 158 0.59 -11.84 -18.54
C PRO A 158 1.60 -12.03 -19.67
N PHE A 159 2.52 -13.00 -19.59
CA PHE A 159 3.27 -13.51 -20.76
C PHE A 159 3.65 -14.97 -20.54
#